data_AF-A0A3M6WIT6-F1
#
_entry.id   AF-A0A3M6WIT6-F1
#
_cell.length_a   1.000
_cell.length_b   1.000
_cell.length_c   1.000
_cell.angle_alpha   90.00
_cell.angle_beta   90.00
_cell.angle_gamma   90.00
#
_symmetry.space_group_name_H-M   'P 1'
#
loop_
_entity.id
_entity.type
_entity.pdbx_description
1 polymer ?
#
loop_
_entity_poly.entity_id
_entity_poly.type
_entity_poly.pdbx_seq_one_letter_code
_entity_poly.pdbx_strand_id
1 'polypeptide(L)'
;MAYQIAIFFVLEDTWHYWSHRALHWGPLYKNIHKIHHQYSAPFGLAAEYASPLEVMILGLGSVGPPILWCAVTKDLHILTMYVWIVLRLSQAIDSHSGYEFPWSLHHFLPFWAGADHHDTHHEKFIGNYSSSFRWWDYVLDTESGPEAAQRRRERKIAKAKKAQ
;
A
#
# COMPACT_ATOMS: atom_id res chain seq x y z
N MET A 1 5.95 -7.32 -21.46
CA MET A 1 5.83 -8.04 -20.18
C MET A 1 6.45 -7.27 -19.01
N ALA A 2 7.78 -7.31 -18.76
CA ALA A 2 8.36 -6.74 -17.53
C ALA A 2 8.07 -5.24 -17.32
N TYR A 3 8.22 -4.43 -18.37
CA TYR A 3 7.92 -2.99 -18.31
C TYR A 3 6.42 -2.71 -18.07
N GLN A 4 5.52 -3.54 -18.63
CA GLN A 4 4.07 -3.43 -18.40
C GLN A 4 3.74 -3.70 -16.93
N ILE A 5 4.34 -4.74 -16.36
CA ILE A 5 4.21 -5.08 -14.92
C ILE A 5 4.70 -3.93 -14.04
N ALA A 6 5.85 -3.33 -14.37
CA ALA A 6 6.35 -2.17 -13.63
C ALA A 6 5.38 -0.98 -13.68
N ILE A 7 4.79 -0.70 -14.85
CA ILE A 7 3.76 0.33 -15.00
C ILE A 7 2.52 -0.02 -14.17
N PHE A 8 2.09 -1.29 -14.17
CA PHE A 8 0.93 -1.73 -13.39
C PHE A 8 1.15 -1.57 -11.89
N PHE A 9 2.35 -1.87 -11.38
CA PHE A 9 2.71 -1.61 -9.99
C PHE A 9 2.56 -0.13 -9.63
N VAL A 10 3.05 0.79 -10.47
CA VAL A 10 2.96 2.23 -10.19
C VAL A 10 1.50 2.71 -10.19
N LEU A 11 0.71 2.25 -11.16
CA LEU A 11 -0.69 2.65 -11.30
C LEU A 11 -1.58 2.05 -10.20
N GLU A 12 -1.39 0.78 -9.88
CA GLU A 12 -2.10 0.10 -8.78
C GLU A 12 -1.73 0.74 -7.44
N ASP A 13 -0.45 0.97 -7.15
CA ASP A 13 -0.03 1.57 -5.88
C ASP A 13 -0.61 2.99 -5.71
N THR A 14 -0.69 3.75 -6.81
CA THR A 14 -1.34 5.06 -6.81
C THR A 14 -2.83 4.93 -6.50
N TRP A 15 -3.56 4.04 -7.18
CA TRP A 15 -4.97 3.80 -6.87
C TRP A 15 -5.15 3.37 -5.41
N HIS A 16 -4.37 2.38 -4.98
CA HIS A 16 -4.41 1.81 -3.65
C HIS A 16 -4.20 2.88 -2.59
N TYR A 17 -3.14 3.69 -2.68
CA TYR A 17 -2.86 4.73 -1.67
C TYR A 17 -4.05 5.66 -1.46
N TRP A 18 -4.62 6.19 -2.55
CA TRP A 18 -5.73 7.15 -2.46
C TRP A 18 -7.02 6.50 -1.98
N SER A 19 -7.35 5.31 -2.49
CA SER A 19 -8.52 4.56 -2.06
C SER A 19 -8.40 4.15 -0.60
N HIS A 20 -7.25 3.60 -0.20
CA HIS A 20 -6.99 3.16 1.16
C HIS A 20 -7.05 4.34 2.14
N ARG A 21 -6.40 5.45 1.83
CA ARG A 21 -6.51 6.68 2.64
C ARG A 21 -7.94 7.18 2.75
N ALA A 22 -8.73 7.13 1.66
CA ALA A 22 -10.14 7.48 1.69
C ALA A 22 -10.96 6.50 2.53
N LEU A 23 -10.66 5.20 2.48
CA LEU A 23 -11.30 4.18 3.30
C LEU A 23 -11.06 4.39 4.80
N HIS A 24 -10.01 5.10 5.20
CA HIS A 24 -9.78 5.56 6.58
C HIS A 24 -10.59 6.79 6.99
N TRP A 25 -11.40 7.37 6.10
CA TRP A 25 -12.32 8.43 6.47
C TRP A 25 -13.51 7.87 7.28
N GLY A 26 -13.83 8.51 8.41
CA GLY A 26 -14.71 7.98 9.46
C GLY A 26 -15.90 7.09 9.04
N PRO A 27 -16.79 7.54 8.12
CA PRO A 27 -17.90 6.72 7.64
C PRO A 27 -17.46 5.50 6.81
N LEU A 28 -16.48 5.65 5.93
CA LEU A 28 -15.96 4.54 5.12
C LEU A 28 -15.19 3.56 6.00
N TYR A 29 -14.42 4.06 6.97
CA TYR A 29 -13.70 3.22 7.91
C TYR A 29 -14.67 2.33 8.68
N LYS A 30 -15.65 2.95 9.34
CA LYS A 30 -16.60 2.24 10.20
C LYS A 30 -17.39 1.17 9.45
N ASN A 31 -17.78 1.41 8.21
CA ASN A 31 -18.70 0.56 7.47
C ASN A 31 -18.04 -0.39 6.46
N ILE A 32 -16.80 -0.10 6.04
CA ILE A 32 -16.11 -0.82 4.95
C ILE A 32 -14.78 -1.38 5.48
N HIS A 33 -13.91 -0.50 5.96
CA HIS A 33 -12.50 -0.85 6.22
C HIS A 33 -12.23 -1.44 7.61
N LYS A 34 -13.16 -1.27 8.55
CA LYS A 34 -13.00 -1.77 9.91
C LYS A 34 -12.87 -3.31 9.97
N ILE A 35 -13.45 -4.03 9.01
CA ILE A 35 -13.32 -5.50 8.93
C ILE A 35 -11.87 -5.89 8.62
N HIS A 36 -11.23 -5.19 7.69
CA HIS A 36 -9.81 -5.40 7.38
C HIS A 36 -8.91 -5.16 8.60
N HIS A 37 -9.22 -4.12 9.36
CA HIS A 37 -8.55 -3.76 10.62
C HIS A 37 -8.96 -4.60 11.83
N GLN A 38 -9.61 -5.75 11.64
CA GLN A 38 -9.99 -6.64 12.74
C GLN A 38 -8.77 -7.18 13.50
N TYR A 39 -7.65 -7.38 12.80
CA TYR A 39 -6.41 -7.90 13.36
C TYR A 39 -5.34 -6.80 13.40
N SER A 40 -5.08 -6.23 14.58
CA SER A 40 -4.03 -5.21 14.74
C SER A 40 -2.61 -5.74 14.51
N ALA A 41 -2.43 -7.07 14.56
CA ALA A 41 -1.25 -7.78 14.11
C ALA A 41 -1.71 -8.77 13.02
N PRO A 42 -1.68 -8.36 11.74
CA PRO A 42 -2.17 -9.20 10.65
C PRO A 42 -1.23 -10.40 10.41
N PHE A 43 -1.74 -11.34 9.63
CA PHE A 43 -0.97 -12.44 9.06
C PHE A 43 -1.36 -12.56 7.59
N GLY A 44 -0.58 -13.27 6.77
CA GLY A 44 -0.71 -13.19 5.30
C GLY A 44 -2.12 -13.41 4.73
N LEU A 45 -2.96 -14.26 5.33
CA LEU A 45 -4.35 -14.46 4.88
C LEU A 45 -5.28 -13.29 5.24
N ALA A 46 -4.98 -12.52 6.29
CA ALA A 46 -5.73 -11.34 6.67
C ALA A 46 -5.63 -10.22 5.62
N ALA A 47 -4.64 -10.27 4.71
CA ALA A 47 -4.53 -9.35 3.57
C ALA A 47 -5.84 -9.25 2.75
N GLU A 48 -6.53 -10.38 2.59
CA GLU A 48 -7.77 -10.47 1.81
C GLU A 48 -9.03 -10.57 2.70
N TYR A 49 -8.87 -10.51 4.02
CA TYR A 49 -9.99 -10.52 4.96
C TYR A 49 -10.57 -9.11 5.07
N ALA A 50 -11.43 -8.74 4.12
CA ALA A 50 -12.01 -7.40 4.03
C ALA A 50 -13.50 -7.45 3.69
N SER A 51 -14.18 -6.31 3.81
CA SER A 51 -15.57 -6.21 3.38
C SER A 51 -15.69 -6.40 1.85
N PRO A 52 -16.83 -6.90 1.33
CA PRO A 52 -17.00 -7.07 -0.11
C PRO A 52 -16.78 -5.78 -0.91
N LEU A 53 -17.19 -4.63 -0.36
CA LEU A 53 -17.02 -3.34 -1.03
C LEU A 53 -15.55 -2.91 -1.06
N GLU A 54 -14.77 -3.20 -0.03
CA GLU A 54 -13.33 -2.97 -0.04
C GLU A 54 -12.62 -3.82 -1.08
N VAL A 55 -12.94 -5.13 -1.12
CA VAL A 55 -12.40 -6.05 -2.12
C VAL A 55 -12.72 -5.56 -3.53
N MET A 56 -13.92 -5.03 -3.77
CA MET A 56 -14.26 -4.43 -5.07
C MET A 56 -13.47 -3.15 -5.37
N ILE A 57 -13.32 -2.24 -4.40
CA ILE A 57 -12.63 -0.95 -4.58
C ILE A 57 -11.13 -1.17 -4.83
N LEU A 58 -10.46 -1.96 -3.99
CA LEU A 58 -9.03 -2.21 -4.12
C LEU A 58 -8.75 -3.20 -5.26
N GLY A 59 -9.61 -4.20 -5.45
CA GLY A 59 -9.55 -5.13 -6.57
C GLY A 59 -9.66 -4.44 -7.92
N LEU A 60 -10.49 -3.39 -8.05
CA LEU A 60 -10.54 -2.55 -9.24
C LEU A 60 -9.18 -1.89 -9.54
N GLY A 61 -8.43 -1.50 -8.51
CA GLY A 61 -7.06 -1.02 -8.65
C GLY A 61 -6.09 -2.08 -9.18
N SER A 62 -6.27 -3.33 -8.78
CA SER A 62 -5.43 -4.45 -9.23
C SER A 62 -5.70 -4.87 -10.68
N VAL A 63 -6.96 -4.88 -11.12
CA VAL A 63 -7.33 -5.30 -12.49
C VAL A 63 -7.50 -4.14 -13.47
N GLY A 64 -7.73 -2.93 -12.97
CA GLY A 64 -7.96 -1.72 -13.76
C GLY A 64 -6.80 -1.32 -14.67
N PRO A 65 -5.55 -1.22 -14.18
CA PRO A 65 -4.40 -0.85 -15.01
C PRO A 65 -4.17 -1.81 -16.19
N PRO A 66 -4.17 -3.15 -16.01
CA PRO A 66 -4.12 -4.09 -17.14
C PRO A 66 -5.29 -3.93 -18.12
N ILE A 67 -6.52 -3.76 -17.63
CA ILE A 67 -7.71 -3.58 -18.49
C ILE A 67 -7.58 -2.31 -19.31
N LEU A 68 -7.24 -1.19 -18.68
CA LEU A 68 -7.05 0.11 -19.34
C LEU A 68 -5.91 0.03 -20.37
N TRP A 69 -4.80 -0.61 -20.00
CA TRP A 69 -3.68 -0.84 -20.90
C TRP A 69 -4.11 -1.61 -22.15
N CYS A 70 -4.80 -2.74 -21.98
CA CYS A 70 -5.32 -3.53 -23.09
C CYS A 70 -6.33 -2.73 -23.93
N ALA A 71 -7.21 -1.96 -23.30
CA ALA A 71 -8.20 -1.15 -23.98
C ALA A 71 -7.57 -0.09 -24.90
N VAL A 72 -6.49 0.56 -24.47
CA VAL A 72 -5.79 1.63 -25.20
C VAL A 72 -4.79 1.07 -26.22
N THR A 73 -3.94 0.13 -25.81
CA THR A 73 -2.80 -0.33 -26.64
C THR A 73 -3.14 -1.52 -27.52
N LYS A 74 -4.20 -2.27 -27.18
CA LYS A 74 -4.52 -3.60 -27.75
C LYS A 74 -3.37 -4.61 -27.63
N ASP A 75 -2.38 -4.35 -26.77
CA ASP A 75 -1.20 -5.19 -26.57
C ASP A 75 -1.06 -5.60 -25.11
N LEU A 76 -1.70 -6.71 -24.76
CA LEU A 76 -1.52 -7.35 -23.46
C LEU A 76 -1.58 -8.87 -23.58
N HIS A 77 -0.44 -9.53 -23.39
CA HIS A 77 -0.39 -10.98 -23.38
C HIS A 77 -0.99 -11.53 -22.08
N ILE A 78 -1.81 -12.59 -22.16
CA ILE A 78 -2.47 -13.19 -21.00
C ILE A 78 -1.48 -13.63 -19.90
N LEU A 79 -0.30 -14.15 -20.29
CA LEU A 79 0.76 -14.48 -19.34
C LEU A 79 1.24 -13.27 -18.52
N THR A 80 1.27 -12.07 -19.12
CA THR A 80 1.62 -10.84 -18.39
C THR A 80 0.60 -10.56 -17.29
N MET A 81 -0.68 -10.79 -17.57
CA MET A 81 -1.77 -10.64 -16.59
C MET A 81 -1.64 -11.65 -15.45
N TYR A 82 -1.38 -12.93 -15.74
CA TYR A 82 -1.21 -13.93 -14.67
C TYR A 82 0.00 -13.65 -13.80
N VAL A 83 1.14 -13.31 -14.40
CA VAL A 83 2.35 -12.94 -13.62
C VAL A 83 2.07 -11.70 -12.79
N TRP A 84 1.39 -10.69 -13.35
CA TRP A 84 0.99 -9.50 -12.60
C TRP A 84 0.13 -9.84 -11.37
N ILE A 85 -0.92 -10.64 -11.52
CA ILE A 85 -1.81 -11.01 -10.41
C ILE A 85 -1.06 -11.78 -9.33
N VAL A 86 -0.19 -12.73 -9.72
CA VAL A 86 0.65 -13.46 -8.75
C VAL A 86 1.55 -12.51 -7.97
N LEU A 87 2.28 -11.64 -8.66
CA LEU A 87 3.18 -10.69 -8.01
C LEU A 87 2.42 -9.73 -7.08
N ARG A 88 1.26 -9.25 -7.51
CA ARG A 88 0.43 -8.34 -6.72
C ARG A 88 -0.09 -9.02 -5.46
N LEU A 89 -0.62 -10.23 -5.55
CA LEU A 89 -1.11 -11.00 -4.39
C LEU A 89 0.04 -11.39 -3.46
N SER A 90 1.18 -11.81 -4.01
CA SER A 90 2.38 -12.09 -3.21
C SER A 90 2.83 -10.87 -2.42
N GLN A 91 2.79 -9.67 -3.02
CA GLN A 91 3.10 -8.43 -2.31
C GLN A 91 2.12 -8.14 -1.18
N ALA A 92 0.80 -8.31 -1.40
CA ALA A 92 -0.21 -8.11 -0.36
C ALA A 92 0.00 -9.08 0.82
N ILE A 93 0.30 -10.34 0.52
CA ILE A 93 0.58 -11.35 1.55
C ILE A 93 1.86 -11.00 2.31
N ASP A 94 2.94 -10.63 1.61
CA ASP A 94 4.22 -10.23 2.22
C ASP A 94 4.03 -9.05 3.18
N SER A 95 3.33 -7.99 2.75
CA SER A 95 3.09 -6.80 3.56
C SER A 95 2.21 -7.05 4.79
N HIS A 96 1.36 -8.07 4.77
CA HIS A 96 0.51 -8.43 5.92
C HIS A 96 1.03 -9.61 6.72
N SER A 97 2.18 -10.17 6.34
CA SER A 97 2.64 -11.43 6.89
C SER A 97 3.06 -11.33 8.35
N GLY A 98 3.45 -10.13 8.80
CA GLY A 98 4.11 -9.90 10.08
C GLY A 98 5.54 -10.44 10.13
N TYR A 99 6.08 -10.92 9.00
CA TYR A 99 7.39 -11.54 8.92
C TYR A 99 8.35 -10.73 8.06
N GLU A 100 9.60 -10.70 8.52
CA GLU A 100 10.71 -10.12 7.80
C GLU A 100 11.48 -11.22 7.07
N PHE A 101 11.11 -11.49 5.82
CA PHE A 101 11.77 -12.54 5.05
C PHE A 101 13.03 -12.04 4.37
N PRO A 102 14.09 -12.86 4.25
CA PRO A 102 15.33 -12.46 3.56
C PRO A 102 15.14 -12.03 2.09
N TRP A 103 14.01 -12.38 1.47
CA TRP A 103 13.66 -12.04 0.10
C TRP A 103 12.59 -10.95 -0.02
N SER A 104 12.08 -10.39 1.09
CA SER A 104 11.14 -9.29 1.05
C SER A 104 11.76 -8.10 0.31
N LEU A 105 11.00 -7.49 -0.61
CA LEU A 105 11.57 -6.60 -1.62
C LEU A 105 12.16 -5.31 -1.04
N HIS A 106 11.74 -4.89 0.16
CA HIS A 106 12.28 -3.68 0.78
C HIS A 106 13.75 -3.80 1.21
N HIS A 107 14.29 -5.02 1.33
CA HIS A 107 15.72 -5.24 1.50
C HIS A 107 16.54 -4.82 0.26
N PHE A 108 15.92 -4.88 -0.93
CA PHE A 108 16.58 -4.55 -2.19
C PHE A 108 16.14 -3.19 -2.75
N LEU A 109 14.91 -2.76 -2.44
CA LEU A 109 14.29 -1.51 -2.88
C LEU A 109 13.90 -0.70 -1.64
N PRO A 110 14.71 0.28 -1.19
CA PRO A 110 14.51 0.95 0.10
C PRO A 110 13.23 1.80 0.20
N PHE A 111 12.56 2.04 -0.92
CA PHE A 111 11.27 2.72 -1.00
C PHE A 111 10.08 1.75 -1.11
N TRP A 112 10.31 0.44 -1.06
CA TRP A 112 9.27 -0.57 -0.98
C TRP A 112 8.73 -0.70 0.44
N ALA A 113 7.42 -0.89 0.58
CA ALA A 113 6.76 -1.11 1.86
C ALA A 113 6.85 -2.60 2.23
N GLY A 114 7.49 -2.90 3.35
CA GLY A 114 7.54 -4.23 3.94
C GLY A 114 6.40 -4.50 4.92
N ALA A 115 6.47 -5.64 5.60
CA ALA A 115 5.56 -6.00 6.69
C ALA A 115 5.59 -4.97 7.83
N ASP A 116 6.77 -4.46 8.19
CA ASP A 116 6.98 -3.42 9.20
C ASP A 116 6.09 -2.18 8.99
N HIS A 117 5.98 -1.76 7.74
CA HIS A 117 5.25 -0.56 7.35
C HIS A 117 3.75 -0.78 7.55
N HIS A 118 3.23 -1.92 7.12
CA HIS A 118 1.81 -2.21 7.19
C HIS A 118 1.38 -2.72 8.58
N ASP A 119 2.24 -3.39 9.32
CA ASP A 119 1.98 -3.71 10.73
C ASP A 119 1.80 -2.45 11.56
N THR A 120 2.66 -1.44 11.35
CA THR A 120 2.49 -0.12 11.99
C THR A 120 1.15 0.53 11.61
N HIS A 121 0.67 0.28 10.39
CA HIS A 121 -0.63 0.74 9.93
C HIS A 121 -1.79 0.07 10.70
N HIS A 122 -1.81 -1.25 10.77
CA HIS A 122 -2.80 -2.03 11.51
C HIS A 122 -2.76 -1.80 13.03
N GLU A 123 -1.58 -1.53 13.59
CA GLU A 123 -1.41 -1.20 15.01
C GLU A 123 -2.05 0.16 15.35
N LYS A 124 -1.85 1.16 14.48
CA LYS A 124 -2.18 2.57 14.78
C LYS A 124 -3.46 3.07 14.14
N PHE A 125 -3.99 2.35 13.14
CA PHE A 125 -5.19 2.70 12.37
C PHE A 125 -5.10 4.07 11.68
N ILE A 126 -3.88 4.59 11.46
CA ILE A 126 -3.63 5.89 10.83
C ILE A 126 -2.26 5.90 10.17
N GLY A 127 -2.15 6.59 9.03
CA GLY A 127 -0.92 6.71 8.24
C GLY A 127 -0.47 5.40 7.58
N ASN A 128 0.67 5.38 6.89
CA ASN A 128 1.20 4.18 6.20
C ASN A 128 0.16 3.55 5.25
N TYR A 129 -0.43 4.37 4.36
CA TYR A 129 -1.50 3.94 3.46
C TYR A 129 -1.00 3.28 2.18
N SER A 130 0.29 3.42 1.86
CA SER A 130 0.91 2.82 0.70
C SER A 130 0.87 1.29 0.75
N SER A 131 0.63 0.68 -0.41
CA SER A 131 0.64 -0.78 -0.57
C SER A 131 2.05 -1.29 -0.83
N SER A 132 2.66 -0.85 -1.93
CA SER A 132 3.95 -1.36 -2.41
C SER A 132 5.06 -0.33 -2.29
N PHE A 133 4.80 0.94 -2.63
CA PHE A 133 5.82 1.98 -2.62
C PHE A 133 5.51 3.06 -1.58
N ARG A 134 6.45 3.31 -0.67
CA ARG A 134 6.32 4.28 0.44
C ARG A 134 6.33 5.75 -0.01
N TRP A 135 6.46 6.03 -1.30
CA TRP A 135 6.62 7.39 -1.81
C TRP A 135 5.42 8.29 -1.51
N TRP A 136 4.20 7.75 -1.48
CA TRP A 136 3.00 8.58 -1.30
C TRP A 136 2.90 9.00 0.15
N ASP A 137 3.15 8.07 1.07
CA ASP A 137 3.28 8.38 2.48
C ASP A 137 4.42 9.36 2.77
N TYR A 138 5.55 9.23 2.10
CA TYR A 138 6.67 10.16 2.23
C TYR A 138 6.32 11.57 1.73
N VAL A 139 5.78 11.67 0.50
CA VAL A 139 5.45 12.95 -0.16
C VAL A 139 4.37 13.70 0.59
N LEU A 140 3.37 12.99 1.12
CA LEU A 140 2.23 13.58 1.81
C LEU A 140 2.39 13.62 3.35
N ASP A 141 3.57 13.23 3.86
CA ASP A 141 3.90 13.15 5.30
C ASP A 141 2.86 12.35 6.10
N THR A 142 2.36 11.25 5.52
CA THR A 142 1.40 10.33 6.15
C THR A 142 2.05 9.10 6.76
N GLU A 143 3.39 9.03 6.83
CA GLU A 143 4.06 7.96 7.58
C GLU A 143 3.76 8.06 9.09
N SER A 144 3.36 6.95 9.66
CA SER A 144 3.20 6.65 11.08
C SER A 144 4.42 5.91 11.62
N GLY A 145 4.56 5.88 12.95
CA GLY A 145 5.73 5.28 13.59
C GLY A 145 6.53 6.25 14.45
N PRO A 146 7.36 5.72 15.38
CA PRO A 146 8.23 6.53 16.22
C PRO A 146 9.22 7.36 15.38
N GLU A 147 9.79 6.78 14.33
CA GLU A 147 10.74 7.47 13.46
C GLU A 147 10.09 8.64 12.71
N ALA A 148 8.90 8.43 12.15
CA ALA A 148 8.18 9.50 11.44
C ALA A 148 7.79 10.63 12.40
N ALA A 149 7.37 10.31 13.63
CA ALA A 149 7.10 11.29 14.67
C ALA A 149 8.35 12.11 15.05
N GLN A 150 9.50 11.44 15.19
CA GLN A 150 10.78 12.09 15.45
C GLN A 150 11.18 13.02 14.29
N ARG A 151 11.13 12.56 13.03
CA ARG A 151 11.41 13.38 11.84
C ARG A 151 10.55 14.63 11.80
N ARG A 152 9.24 14.51 12.08
CA ARG A 152 8.33 15.66 12.15
C ARG A 152 8.69 16.63 13.27
N ARG A 153 9.09 16.12 14.45
CA ARG A 153 9.52 16.97 15.59
C ARG A 153 10.80 17.74 15.25
N GLU A 154 11.80 17.09 14.67
CA GLU A 154 13.06 17.72 14.27
C GLU A 154 12.84 18.81 13.21
N ARG A 155 12.01 18.54 12.19
CA ARG A 155 11.62 19.54 11.18
C ARG A 155 10.94 20.77 11.81
N LYS A 156 10.04 20.57 12.78
CA LYS A 156 9.39 21.67 13.50
C LYS A 156 10.40 22.52 14.30
N ILE A 157 11.31 21.87 15.02
CA ILE A 157 12.36 22.57 15.79
C ILE A 157 13.29 23.36 14.84
N ALA A 158 13.73 22.76 13.74
CA ALA A 158 14.58 23.43 12.77
C ALA A 158 13.87 24.65 12.13
N LYS A 159 12.57 24.54 11.84
CA LYS A 159 11.77 25.66 11.33
C LYS A 159 11.63 26.78 12.36
N ALA A 160 11.41 26.44 13.63
CA ALA A 160 11.33 27.43 14.71
C ALA A 160 12.66 28.19 14.90
N LYS A 161 13.80 27.48 14.86
CA LYS A 161 15.13 28.09 14.94
C LYS A 161 15.45 29.03 13.78
N LYS A 162 14.96 28.73 12.56
CA LYS A 162 15.13 29.59 11.38
C LYS A 162 14.23 30.84 11.38
N ALA A 163 13.19 30.83 12.20
CA ALA A 163 12.24 31.94 12.32
C ALA A 163 12.61 32.92 13.47
N GLN A 164 13.62 32.57 14.27
CA GLN A 164 14.27 33.43 15.27
C GLN A 164 15.47 34.12 14.62
#